data_AF-A0A930FYM6-F1
#
_entry.id   AF-A0A930FYM6-F1
#
_cell.length_a   1.000
_cell.length_b   1.000
_cell.length_c   1.000
_cell.angle_alpha   90.00
_cell.angle_beta   90.00
_cell.angle_gamma   90.00
#
_symmetry.space_group_name_H-M   'P 1'
#
loop_
_entity.id
_entity.type
_entity.pdbx_description
1 polymer ?
#
loop_
_entity_poly.entity_id
_entity_poly.type
_entity_poly.pdbx_seq_one_letter_code
_entity_poly.pdbx_strand_id
1 'polypeptide(L)'
;MRLRHLLLPLLAAPLLTACVNDGATYEIDNSREHVLSLIREQPYFWDSKVNLFFVVSRMPVCMRRHSLGVGTDKTRVEVYQVPSGAFIIKAGKKMFATETQTCESWAKMDSEPAEGMGTLMGTFRLKKGVLTFVKEEGADKPATDE
;
A
#
# COMPACT_ATOMS: atom_id res chain seq x y z
N MET A 1 -47.31 -11.77 14.40
CA MET A 1 -46.85 -11.73 12.99
C MET A 1 -45.77 -10.68 12.68
N ARG A 2 -45.60 -9.58 13.44
CA ARG A 2 -44.60 -8.54 13.14
C ARG A 2 -43.11 -8.93 13.36
N LEU A 3 -42.81 -9.86 14.27
CA LEU A 3 -41.42 -10.25 14.60
C LEU A 3 -40.71 -11.00 13.45
N ARG A 4 -41.46 -11.75 12.62
CA ARG A 4 -40.92 -12.54 11.50
C ARG A 4 -40.43 -11.66 10.34
N HIS A 5 -41.01 -10.47 10.19
CA HIS A 5 -40.59 -9.49 9.18
C HIS A 5 -39.34 -8.68 9.59
N LEU A 6 -39.00 -8.68 10.88
CA LEU A 6 -37.79 -8.04 11.42
C LEU A 6 -36.57 -8.98 11.42
N LEU A 7 -36.78 -10.30 11.44
CA LEU A 7 -35.71 -11.30 11.42
C LEU A 7 -34.96 -11.35 10.08
N LEU A 8 -35.65 -11.16 8.96
CA LEU A 8 -35.04 -11.21 7.62
C LEU A 8 -34.04 -10.07 7.35
N PRO A 9 -34.33 -8.78 7.64
CA PRO A 9 -33.35 -7.71 7.50
C PRO A 9 -32.23 -7.82 8.53
N LEU A 10 -32.51 -8.34 9.74
CA LEU A 10 -31.50 -8.56 10.76
C LEU A 10 -30.47 -9.64 10.35
N LEU A 11 -30.91 -10.67 9.61
CA LEU A 11 -30.02 -11.68 9.06
C LEU A 11 -29.21 -11.19 7.86
N ALA A 12 -29.68 -10.14 7.16
CA ALA A 12 -28.99 -9.52 6.03
C ALA A 12 -27.92 -8.50 6.46
N ALA A 13 -28.01 -7.95 7.66
CA ALA A 13 -27.05 -6.98 8.21
C ALA A 13 -25.56 -7.42 8.17
N PRO A 14 -25.16 -8.67 8.50
CA PRO A 14 -23.75 -9.07 8.47
C PRO A 14 -23.16 -9.15 7.05
N LEU A 15 -24.00 -9.19 6.00
CA LEU A 15 -23.51 -9.20 4.61
C LEU A 15 -22.99 -7.82 4.17
N LEU A 16 -23.41 -6.72 4.83
CA LEU A 16 -22.93 -5.37 4.52
C LEU A 16 -21.57 -5.05 5.14
N THR A 17 -21.16 -5.75 6.21
CA THR A 17 -19.87 -5.50 6.89
C THR A 17 -18.73 -6.34 6.32
N ALA A 18 -18.96 -7.07 5.23
CA ALA A 18 -18.05 -8.09 4.73
C ALA A 18 -17.06 -7.57 3.67
N CYS A 19 -17.23 -6.34 3.18
CA CYS A 19 -16.28 -5.72 2.26
C CYS A 19 -15.12 -5.10 3.05
N VAL A 20 -13.92 -5.67 2.91
CA VAL A 20 -12.69 -5.09 3.45
C VAL A 20 -12.07 -4.15 2.42
N ASN A 21 -12.06 -2.86 2.72
CA ASN A 21 -11.36 -1.82 1.97
C ASN A 21 -10.51 -1.01 2.96
N ASP A 22 -9.25 -1.43 3.13
CA ASP A 22 -8.33 -0.83 4.08
C ASP A 22 -7.27 -0.02 3.34
N GLY A 23 -6.88 1.12 3.91
CA GLY A 23 -5.79 1.95 3.42
C GLY A 23 -4.80 2.32 4.52
N ALA A 24 -3.52 2.43 4.17
CA ALA A 24 -2.50 3.01 5.04
C ALA A 24 -1.62 3.95 4.22
N THR A 25 -1.11 4.99 4.87
CA THR A 25 -0.35 6.05 4.22
C THR A 25 0.99 6.25 4.91
N TYR A 26 2.02 6.44 4.11
CA TYR A 26 3.33 6.94 4.49
C TYR A 26 3.43 8.39 4.01
N GLU A 27 3.63 9.31 4.95
CA GLU A 27 3.88 10.73 4.67
C GLU A 27 5.38 10.95 4.49
N ILE A 28 5.75 11.47 3.31
CA ILE A 28 7.11 11.87 2.99
C ILE A 28 7.32 13.30 3.53
N ASP A 29 8.48 13.57 4.10
CA ASP A 29 8.87 14.87 4.66
C ASP A 29 7.91 15.44 5.73
N ASN A 30 7.11 14.57 6.37
CA ASN A 30 6.03 14.94 7.30
C ASN A 30 5.02 15.93 6.70
N SER A 31 4.84 15.91 5.37
CA SER A 31 3.85 16.70 4.66
C SER A 31 2.67 15.82 4.26
N ARG A 32 1.45 16.35 4.42
CA ARG A 32 0.21 15.68 3.98
C ARG A 32 0.00 15.73 2.47
N GLU A 33 0.78 16.55 1.78
CA GLU A 33 0.70 16.74 0.34
C GLU A 33 1.54 15.70 -0.41
N HIS A 34 2.62 15.20 0.19
CA HIS A 34 3.56 14.26 -0.43
C HIS A 34 3.48 12.91 0.30
N VAL A 35 2.70 11.99 -0.26
CA VAL A 35 2.34 10.75 0.41
C VAL A 35 2.35 9.55 -0.51
N LEU A 36 2.72 8.39 0.05
CA LEU A 36 2.61 7.08 -0.57
C LEU A 36 1.58 6.27 0.20
N SER A 37 0.53 5.80 -0.46
CA SER A 37 -0.53 5.03 0.19
C SER A 37 -0.69 3.65 -0.41
N LEU A 38 -0.94 2.66 0.44
CA LEU A 38 -1.35 1.34 0.03
C LEU A 38 -2.84 1.15 0.35
N ILE A 39 -3.60 0.81 -0.68
CA ILE A 39 -5.02 0.45 -0.58
C ILE A 39 -5.14 -1.04 -0.86
N ARG A 40 -5.94 -1.72 -0.04
CA ARG A 40 -6.22 -3.15 -0.17
C ARG A 40 -7.72 -3.35 -0.25
N GLU A 41 -8.15 -3.89 -1.38
CA GLU A 41 -9.56 -4.19 -1.65
C GLU A 41 -9.75 -5.72 -1.68
N GLN A 42 -10.53 -6.25 -0.75
CA GLN A 42 -10.92 -7.65 -0.74
C GLN A 42 -12.29 -7.80 -1.44
N PRO A 43 -12.37 -8.46 -2.61
CA PRO A 43 -13.62 -8.55 -3.36
C PRO A 43 -14.65 -9.49 -2.70
N TYR A 44 -14.19 -10.49 -1.95
CA TYR A 44 -15.05 -11.48 -1.31
C TYR A 44 -14.59 -11.78 0.11
N PHE A 45 -15.51 -11.74 1.07
CA PHE A 45 -15.20 -11.95 2.49
C PHE A 45 -14.68 -13.37 2.81
N TRP A 46 -15.02 -14.35 1.97
CA TRP A 46 -14.61 -15.75 2.13
C TRP A 46 -13.29 -16.08 1.43
N ASP A 47 -12.73 -15.16 0.63
CA ASP A 47 -11.44 -15.35 -0.03
C ASP A 47 -10.36 -14.53 0.66
N SER A 48 -9.16 -15.12 0.84
CA SER A 48 -8.02 -14.40 1.41
C SER A 48 -7.25 -13.57 0.37
N LYS A 49 -7.67 -13.63 -0.90
CA LYS A 49 -7.12 -12.83 -1.99
C LYS A 49 -7.57 -11.38 -1.88
N VAL A 50 -6.62 -10.48 -2.04
CA VAL A 50 -6.85 -9.04 -1.98
C VAL A 50 -6.20 -8.37 -3.18
N ASN A 51 -6.86 -7.36 -3.74
CA ASN A 51 -6.28 -6.51 -4.76
C ASN A 51 -5.49 -5.40 -4.08
N LEU A 52 -4.21 -5.31 -4.39
CA LEU A 52 -3.32 -4.30 -3.86
C LEU A 52 -3.18 -3.16 -4.86
N PHE A 53 -3.45 -1.94 -4.40
CA PHE A 53 -3.30 -0.72 -5.15
C PHE A 53 -2.37 0.22 -4.42
N PHE A 54 -1.42 0.79 -5.15
CA PHE A 54 -0.50 1.76 -4.62
C PHE A 54 -0.84 3.13 -5.17
N VAL A 55 -1.05 4.10 -4.30
CA VAL A 55 -1.36 5.47 -4.68
C VAL A 55 -0.15 6.32 -4.38
N VAL A 56 0.39 6.92 -5.42
CA VAL A 56 1.47 7.90 -5.34
C VAL A 56 0.85 9.28 -5.44
N SER A 57 1.14 10.14 -4.48
CA SER A 57 0.55 11.47 -4.41
C SER A 57 1.59 12.52 -4.03
N ARG A 58 1.59 13.60 -4.80
CA ARG A 58 2.28 14.85 -4.48
C ARG A 58 1.37 16.00 -4.86
N MET A 59 0.39 16.27 -4.01
CA MET A 59 -0.59 17.33 -4.23
C MET A 59 0.09 18.71 -4.20
N PRO A 60 -0.40 19.69 -4.98
CA PRO A 60 -1.45 19.57 -6.01
C PRO A 60 -0.93 19.08 -7.37
N VAL A 61 0.36 18.72 -7.47
CA VAL A 61 1.05 18.43 -8.74
C VAL A 61 0.53 17.15 -9.38
N CYS A 62 0.46 16.05 -8.64
CA CYS A 62 0.02 14.77 -9.18
C CYS A 62 -0.57 13.85 -8.11
N MET A 63 -1.49 12.99 -8.53
CA MET A 63 -1.96 11.84 -7.75
C MET A 63 -2.36 10.73 -8.71
N ARG A 64 -1.79 9.53 -8.55
CA ARG A 64 -2.11 8.39 -9.41
C ARG A 64 -2.16 7.07 -8.65
N ARG A 65 -3.18 6.28 -8.99
CA ARG A 65 -3.40 4.93 -8.47
C ARG A 65 -2.83 3.90 -9.44
N HIS A 66 -1.95 3.05 -8.95
CA HIS A 66 -1.29 1.98 -9.68
C HIS A 66 -1.67 0.62 -9.10
N SER A 67 -1.74 -0.40 -9.94
CA SER A 67 -2.06 -1.77 -9.50
C SER A 67 -0.78 -2.55 -9.19
N LEU A 68 -0.68 -3.10 -7.98
CA LEU A 68 0.34 -4.09 -7.60
C LEU A 68 -0.11 -5.52 -7.96
N GLY A 69 -1.38 -5.67 -8.33
CA GLY A 69 -2.06 -6.93 -8.61
C GLY A 69 -2.57 -7.63 -7.36
N VAL A 70 -2.81 -8.92 -7.49
CA VAL A 70 -3.37 -9.74 -6.40
C VAL A 70 -2.29 -10.12 -5.40
N GLY A 71 -2.59 -9.93 -4.12
CA GLY A 71 -1.83 -10.42 -2.98
C GLY A 71 -2.74 -11.18 -1.99
N THR A 72 -2.25 -11.33 -0.78
CA THR A 72 -2.96 -11.92 0.37
C THR A 72 -3.02 -10.93 1.53
N ASP A 73 -3.87 -11.20 2.51
CA ASP A 73 -3.91 -10.51 3.80
C ASP A 73 -2.53 -10.31 4.45
N LYS A 74 -1.63 -11.29 4.31
CA LYS A 74 -0.27 -11.31 4.87
C LYS A 74 0.80 -10.69 3.96
N THR A 75 0.43 -10.24 2.77
CA THR A 75 1.39 -9.65 1.84
C THR A 75 1.94 -8.34 2.42
N ARG A 76 3.26 -8.30 2.59
CA ARG A 76 3.98 -7.10 3.01
C ARG A 76 4.36 -6.31 1.77
N VAL A 77 4.24 -4.99 1.86
CA VAL A 77 4.70 -4.07 0.83
C VAL A 77 5.78 -3.20 1.43
N GLU A 78 7.00 -3.40 0.97
CA GLU A 78 8.19 -2.68 1.41
C GLU A 78 8.41 -1.47 0.49
N VAL A 79 8.75 -0.34 1.09
CA VAL A 79 9.04 0.91 0.38
C VAL A 79 10.51 1.23 0.58
N TYR A 80 11.24 1.29 -0.52
CA TYR A 80 12.63 1.71 -0.54
C TYR A 80 12.76 3.05 -1.26
N GLN A 81 13.69 3.87 -0.81
CA GLN A 81 14.04 5.15 -1.44
C GLN A 81 15.46 5.07 -1.97
N VAL A 82 15.63 5.31 -3.27
CA VAL A 82 16.94 5.38 -3.89
C VAL A 82 17.51 6.81 -3.79
N PRO A 83 18.84 7.00 -3.84
CA PRO A 83 19.46 8.32 -3.71
C PRO A 83 19.00 9.35 -4.76
N SER A 84 18.58 8.89 -5.94
CA SER A 84 18.01 9.74 -6.99
C SER A 84 16.63 10.32 -6.65
N GLY A 85 16.02 9.91 -5.54
CA GLY A 85 14.69 10.35 -5.10
C GLY A 85 13.53 9.54 -5.68
N ALA A 86 13.81 8.51 -6.47
CA ALA A 86 12.80 7.53 -6.88
C ALA A 86 12.51 6.52 -5.74
N PHE A 87 11.39 5.83 -5.87
CA PHE A 87 10.94 4.83 -4.89
C PHE A 87 10.82 3.46 -5.54
N ILE A 88 11.23 2.44 -4.79
CA ILE A 88 11.04 1.05 -5.18
C ILE A 88 10.04 0.41 -4.24
N ILE A 89 8.97 -0.12 -4.83
CA ILE A 89 7.86 -0.76 -4.13
C ILE A 89 7.98 -2.26 -4.34
N LYS A 90 8.26 -2.99 -3.27
CA LYS A 90 8.39 -4.45 -3.29
C LYS A 90 7.19 -5.10 -2.62
N ALA A 91 6.37 -5.77 -3.41
CA ALA A 91 5.19 -6.50 -2.98
C ALA A 91 5.42 -8.00 -3.15
N GLY A 92 5.91 -8.66 -2.09
CA GLY A 92 6.30 -10.07 -2.14
C GLY A 92 7.44 -10.32 -3.14
N LYS A 93 7.14 -10.95 -4.27
CA LYS A 93 8.11 -11.25 -5.35
C LYS A 93 8.12 -10.21 -6.47
N LYS A 94 7.19 -9.27 -6.48
CA LYS A 94 7.08 -8.25 -7.53
C LYS A 94 7.73 -6.97 -7.05
N MET A 95 8.47 -6.30 -7.92
CA MET A 95 9.08 -5.02 -7.65
C MET A 95 8.62 -4.01 -8.69
N PHE A 96 8.42 -2.77 -8.25
CA PHE A 96 7.98 -1.67 -9.11
C PHE A 96 8.81 -0.43 -8.78
N ALA A 97 9.30 0.25 -9.80
CA ALA A 97 9.92 1.56 -9.67
C ALA A 97 8.88 2.64 -9.95
N THR A 98 8.86 3.67 -9.10
CA THR A 98 7.97 4.81 -9.23
C THR A 98 8.67 6.09 -8.79
N GLU A 99 8.11 7.23 -9.18
CA GLU A 99 8.56 8.55 -8.76
C GLU A 99 7.36 9.39 -8.30
N THR A 100 7.62 10.47 -7.57
CA THR A 100 6.57 11.32 -6.98
C THR A 100 6.52 12.73 -7.59
N GLN A 101 7.33 13.04 -8.60
CA GLN A 101 7.34 14.31 -9.32
C GLN A 101 6.16 14.41 -10.31
N THR A 102 5.89 13.36 -11.09
CA THR A 102 4.77 13.27 -12.05
C THR A 102 3.75 12.20 -11.68
N CYS A 103 4.10 11.27 -10.77
CA CYS A 103 3.27 10.14 -10.35
C CYS A 103 2.90 9.17 -11.51
N GLU A 104 3.51 9.32 -12.69
CA GLU A 104 3.17 8.53 -13.88
C GLU A 104 4.06 7.31 -14.04
N SER A 105 5.32 7.40 -13.58
CA SER A 105 6.25 6.29 -13.73
C SER A 105 5.82 5.12 -12.84
N TRP A 106 5.54 3.99 -13.49
CA TRP A 106 5.23 2.73 -12.83
C TRP A 106 5.79 1.58 -13.64
N ALA A 107 7.08 1.32 -13.46
CA ALA A 107 7.80 0.28 -14.18
C ALA A 107 7.90 -0.98 -13.31
N LYS A 108 7.38 -2.11 -13.81
CA LYS A 108 7.62 -3.40 -13.17
C LYS A 108 9.06 -3.83 -13.42
N MET A 109 9.74 -4.27 -12.36
CA MET A 109 11.11 -4.78 -12.41
C MET A 109 11.09 -6.29 -12.12
N ASP A 110 11.86 -7.04 -12.91
CA ASP A 110 12.00 -8.48 -12.74
C ASP A 110 13.17 -8.85 -11.79
N SER A 111 14.12 -7.92 -11.58
CA SER A 111 15.28 -8.07 -10.69
C SER A 111 15.54 -6.78 -9.91
N GLU A 112 16.38 -6.87 -8.87
CA GLU A 112 16.85 -5.70 -8.13
C GLU A 112 17.70 -4.82 -9.07
N PRO A 113 17.64 -3.48 -8.94
CA PRO A 113 18.47 -2.60 -9.76
C PRO A 113 19.96 -2.84 -9.51
N ALA A 114 20.79 -2.68 -10.55
CA ALA A 114 22.24 -2.82 -10.42
C ALA A 114 22.86 -1.80 -9.43
N GLU A 115 22.20 -0.64 -9.29
CA GLU A 115 22.58 0.43 -8.35
C GLU A 115 22.15 0.16 -6.89
N GLY A 116 21.47 -0.97 -6.65
CA GLY A 116 20.92 -1.34 -5.34
C GLY A 116 19.50 -0.83 -5.10
N MET A 117 18.86 -1.36 -4.06
CA MET A 117 17.47 -1.03 -3.70
C MET A 117 17.34 0.31 -2.96
N GLY A 118 18.45 0.89 -2.49
CA GLY A 118 18.46 2.09 -1.66
C GLY A 118 18.08 1.82 -0.20
N THR A 119 17.66 2.86 0.52
CA THR A 119 17.33 2.79 1.95
C THR A 119 15.89 2.31 2.15
N LEU A 120 15.68 1.32 3.02
CA LEU A 120 14.35 0.86 3.41
C LEU A 120 13.67 1.93 4.27
N MET A 121 12.59 2.54 3.77
CA MET A 121 11.82 3.55 4.49
C MET A 121 10.86 2.92 5.50
N GLY A 122 10.33 1.75 5.14
CA GLY A 122 9.40 1.03 5.99
C GLY A 122 8.57 0.02 5.21
N THR A 123 7.63 -0.58 5.92
CA THR A 123 6.82 -1.68 5.41
C THR A 123 5.35 -1.47 5.77
N PHE A 124 4.48 -1.55 4.76
CA PHE A 124 3.05 -1.74 4.97
C PHE A 124 2.76 -3.19 5.36
N ARG A 125 2.17 -3.35 6.54
CA ARG A 125 1.78 -4.66 7.06
C ARG A 125 0.53 -4.56 7.93
N LEU A 126 -0.15 -5.68 8.10
CA LEU A 126 -1.20 -5.80 9.11
C LEU A 126 -0.58 -5.80 10.51
N LYS A 127 -1.01 -4.86 11.35
CA LYS A 127 -0.70 -4.83 12.78
C LYS A 127 -2.02 -4.87 13.55
N LYS A 128 -2.24 -5.94 14.32
CA LYS A 128 -3.49 -6.17 15.08
C LYS A 128 -4.75 -6.08 14.19
N GLY A 129 -4.68 -6.58 12.96
CA GLY A 129 -5.81 -6.59 12.01
C GLY A 129 -6.02 -5.30 11.23
N VAL A 130 -5.27 -4.22 11.50
CA VAL A 130 -5.34 -2.95 10.77
C VAL A 130 -4.12 -2.80 9.87
N LEU A 131 -4.32 -2.37 8.63
CA LEU A 131 -3.21 -2.07 7.71
C LEU A 131 -2.47 -0.83 8.24
N THR A 132 -1.15 -0.93 8.43
CA THR A 132 -0.36 0.15 9.01
C THR A 132 1.00 0.21 8.33
N PHE A 133 1.49 1.43 8.08
CA PHE A 133 2.87 1.66 7.68
C PHE A 133 3.77 1.66 8.93
N VAL A 134 4.76 0.77 8.94
CA VAL A 134 5.77 0.74 9.99
C VAL A 134 7.06 1.28 9.40
N LYS A 135 7.46 2.48 9.85
CA LYS A 135 8.76 3.09 9.52
C LYS A 135 9.89 2.21 10.04
N GLU A 136 10.96 2.08 9.25
CA GLU A 136 12.16 1.34 9.65
C GLU A 136 13.10 2.23 10.48
N GLU A 137 13.74 1.66 11.50
CA GLU A 137 14.73 2.35 12.34
C GLU A 137 16.03 2.56 11.55
N GLY A 138 16.04 3.60 10.71
CA GLY A 138 17.15 3.90 9.80
C GLY A 138 16.76 4.77 8.60
N ALA A 139 15.45 4.97 8.36
CA ALA A 139 14.94 5.80 7.26
C ALA A 139 15.43 7.27 7.31
N ASP A 140 15.78 7.79 8.49
CA ASP A 140 16.33 9.14 8.68
C ASP A 140 17.87 9.23 8.52
N LYS A 141 18.57 8.11 8.33
CA LYS A 141 20.01 8.15 8.05
C LYS A 141 20.21 8.32 6.55
N PRO A 142 20.75 9.46 6.07
CA PRO A 142 21.13 9.58 4.67
C PRO A 142 22.07 8.44 4.31
N ALA A 143 21.79 7.78 3.20
CA ALA A 143 22.67 6.76 2.63
C ALA A 143 24.08 7.36 2.58
N THR A 144 24.97 6.84 3.42
CA THR A 144 26.35 7.33 3.49
C THR A 144 27.04 6.80 2.24
N ASP A 145 27.58 7.75 1.46
CA ASP A 145 28.41 7.51 0.30
C ASP A 145 29.59 6.58 0.66
N GLU A 146 29.82 5.55 -0.17
CA GLU A 146 31.13 4.91 -0.37
C GLU A 146 31.48 4.92 -1.85
#